data_AF-A0A371FED9-F1
#
_entry.id   AF-A0A371FED9-F1
#
_cell.length_a   1.000
_cell.length_b   1.000
_cell.length_c   1.000
_cell.angle_alpha   90.00
_cell.angle_beta   90.00
_cell.angle_gamma   90.00
#
_symmetry.space_group_name_H-M   'P 1'
#
loop_
_entity.id
_entity.type
_entity.pdbx_description
1 polymer ?
#
loop_
_entity_poly.entity_id
_entity_poly.type
_entity_poly.pdbx_seq_one_letter_code
_entity_poly.pdbx_strand_id
1 'polypeptide(L)'
;MPRTMDPTQINYMTIEKELFAIVFALDKFRAYLLGSKVIVFSDHVALKYLLKKLDVKPRLIRWMLILQEFNLEIKDKRSAENIVVDHLSHIQGRVDPMPIRDDFPDEQLL
;
A
#
# COMPACT_ATOMS: atom_id res chain seq x y z
N MET A 1 8.34 -11.23 30.44
CA MET A 1 7.95 -12.14 29.33
C MET A 1 7.29 -11.31 28.24
N PRO A 2 7.84 -11.26 27.01
CA PRO A 2 7.21 -10.51 25.94
C PRO A 2 5.98 -11.29 25.47
N ARG A 3 4.82 -10.64 25.46
CA ARG A 3 3.59 -11.21 24.91
C ARG A 3 3.76 -11.27 23.40
N THR A 4 4.05 -12.46 22.87
CA THR A 4 4.08 -12.70 21.42
C THR A 4 2.67 -12.42 20.89
N MET A 5 2.50 -11.29 20.20
CA MET A 5 1.21 -10.94 19.60
C MET A 5 0.91 -11.93 18.48
N ASP A 6 -0.29 -12.49 18.50
CA ASP A 6 -0.76 -13.44 17.49
C ASP A 6 -0.73 -12.75 16.10
N PRO A 7 -0.33 -13.44 15.02
CA PRO A 7 -0.29 -12.86 13.68
C PRO A 7 -1.64 -12.26 13.25
N THR A 8 -2.75 -12.78 13.77
CA THR A 8 -4.09 -12.23 13.52
C THR A 8 -4.29 -10.87 14.18
N GLN A 9 -3.71 -10.65 15.36
CA GLN A 9 -3.75 -9.35 16.06
C GLN A 9 -2.86 -8.31 15.37
N ILE A 10 -1.69 -8.73 14.88
CA ILE A 10 -0.79 -7.84 14.13
C ILE A 10 -1.47 -7.39 12.83
N ASN A 11 -2.04 -8.34 12.07
CA ASN A 11 -2.76 -8.03 10.84
C ASN A 11 -3.96 -7.11 11.08
N TYR A 12 -4.71 -7.33 12.16
CA TYR A 12 -5.81 -6.45 12.56
C TYR A 12 -5.34 -5.02 12.82
N MET A 13 -4.21 -4.86 13.52
CA MET A 13 -3.66 -3.54 13.81
C MET A 13 -3.18 -2.83 12.54
N THR A 14 -2.60 -3.57 11.60
CA THR A 14 -2.20 -3.06 10.28
C THR A 14 -3.41 -2.60 9.47
N ILE A 15 -4.47 -3.40 9.42
CA ILE A 15 -5.72 -3.06 8.72
C ILE A 15 -6.36 -1.79 9.29
N GLU A 16 -6.45 -1.65 10.62
CA GLU A 16 -7.02 -0.43 11.23
C GLU A 16 -6.19 0.82 10.90
N LYS A 17 -4.86 0.69 10.82
CA LYS A 17 -3.96 1.80 10.45
C LYS A 17 -4.12 2.21 8.99
N GLU A 18 -4.17 1.26 8.08
CA GLU A 18 -4.38 1.51 6.65
C GLU A 18 -5.72 2.22 6.40
N LEU A 19 -6.78 1.73 7.03
CA LEU A 19 -8.11 2.33 6.94
C LEU A 19 -8.12 3.76 7.48
N PHE A 20 -7.45 4.00 8.62
CA PHE A 20 -7.31 5.35 9.15
C PHE A 20 -6.54 6.27 8.20
N ALA A 21 -5.46 5.78 7.57
CA ALA A 21 -4.69 6.57 6.62
C ALA A 21 -5.52 6.97 5.39
N ILE A 22 -6.37 6.08 4.87
CA ILE A 22 -7.28 6.39 3.76
C ILE A 22 -8.26 7.49 4.17
N VAL A 23 -8.96 7.32 5.29
CA VAL A 23 -9.94 8.32 5.77
C VAL A 23 -9.27 9.66 6.03
N PHE A 24 -8.08 9.65 6.63
CA PHE A 24 -7.31 10.86 6.90
C PHE A 24 -6.89 11.59 5.61
N ALA A 25 -6.44 10.86 4.60
CA ALA A 25 -6.10 11.44 3.31
C ALA A 25 -7.33 12.05 2.62
N LEU A 26 -8.45 11.33 2.61
CA LEU A 26 -9.69 11.82 2.00
C LEU A 26 -10.23 13.08 2.68
N ASP A 27 -10.19 13.12 4.01
CA ASP A 27 -10.61 14.29 4.78
C ASP A 27 -9.68 15.49 4.53
N LYS A 28 -8.35 15.24 4.51
CA LYS A 28 -7.35 16.28 4.24
C LYS A 28 -7.45 16.88 2.85
N PHE A 29 -7.71 16.05 1.84
CA PHE A 29 -7.82 16.47 0.45
C PHE A 29 -9.27 16.67 0.01
N ARG A 30 -10.21 16.76 0.95
CA ARG A 30 -11.65 16.85 0.69
C ARG A 30 -12.02 17.90 -0.34
N ALA A 31 -11.48 19.11 -0.22
CA ALA A 31 -11.76 20.21 -1.15
C ALA A 31 -11.37 19.92 -2.61
N TYR A 32 -10.39 19.04 -2.83
CA TYR A 32 -9.90 18.65 -4.16
C TYR A 32 -10.59 17.41 -4.70
N LEU A 33 -11.03 16.53 -3.81
CA LEU A 33 -11.59 15.23 -4.15
C LEU A 33 -13.13 15.24 -4.26
N LEU A 34 -13.79 16.23 -3.64
CA LEU A 34 -15.24 16.37 -3.69
C LEU A 34 -15.72 16.54 -5.13
N GLY A 35 -16.69 15.73 -5.54
CA GLY A 35 -17.24 15.75 -6.92
C GLY A 35 -16.35 15.07 -7.97
N SER A 36 -15.14 14.65 -7.62
CA SER A 36 -14.25 13.89 -8.50
C SER A 36 -14.31 12.39 -8.19
N LYS A 37 -14.03 11.56 -9.20
CA LYS A 37 -13.87 10.12 -9.01
C LYS A 37 -12.51 9.84 -8.38
N VAL A 38 -12.49 9.21 -7.22
CA VAL A 38 -11.26 8.93 -6.46
C VAL A 38 -10.97 7.45 -6.50
N ILE A 39 -9.83 7.06 -7.07
CA ILE A 39 -9.42 5.66 -7.12
C ILE A 39 -8.46 5.39 -5.95
N VAL A 40 -8.88 4.54 -5.03
CA VAL A 40 -8.06 4.12 -3.88
C VAL A 40 -7.51 2.73 -4.16
N PHE A 41 -6.18 2.62 -4.20
CA PHE A 41 -5.48 1.34 -4.26
C PHE A 41 -5.21 0.86 -2.84
N SER A 42 -5.92 -0.18 -2.42
CA SER A 42 -5.78 -0.76 -1.08
C SER A 42 -6.13 -2.24 -1.13
N ASP A 43 -5.58 -3.00 -0.20
CA ASP A 43 -5.90 -4.42 -0.09
C ASP A 43 -7.37 -4.57 0.30
N HIS A 44 -8.07 -5.43 -0.44
CA HIS A 44 -9.51 -5.66 -0.29
C HIS A 44 -9.90 -6.11 1.14
N VAL A 45 -8.93 -6.58 1.94
CA VAL A 45 -9.12 -6.99 3.33
C VAL A 45 -9.49 -5.81 4.23
N ALA A 46 -8.87 -4.63 4.06
CA ALA A 46 -9.10 -3.49 4.95
C ALA A 46 -10.51 -2.92 4.83
N LEU A 47 -11.05 -2.91 3.61
CA LEU A 47 -12.39 -2.41 3.36
C LEU A 47 -13.47 -3.43 3.72
N LYS A 48 -13.22 -4.72 3.45
CA LYS A 48 -14.07 -5.82 3.90
C LYS A 48 -14.17 -5.85 5.43
N TYR A 49 -13.09 -5.47 6.09
CA TYR A 49 -13.06 -5.28 7.54
C TYR A 49 -13.95 -4.12 7.98
N LEU A 50 -13.86 -2.94 7.33
CA LEU A 50 -14.74 -1.80 7.60
C LEU A 50 -16.22 -2.18 7.45
N LEU A 51 -16.61 -2.81 6.34
CA LEU A 51 -17.99 -3.20 6.05
C LEU A 51 -18.54 -4.22 7.05
N LYS A 52 -17.71 -5.18 7.52
CA LYS A 52 -18.14 -6.21 8.48
C LYS A 52 -18.25 -5.70 9.92
N LYS A 53 -17.50 -4.66 10.28
CA LYS A 53 -17.40 -4.17 11.68
C LYS A 53 -18.17 -2.87 11.93
N LEU A 54 -18.95 -2.43 10.94
CA LEU A 54 -19.65 -1.15 10.91
C LEU A 54 -20.52 -0.90 12.15
N ASP A 55 -21.20 -1.94 12.65
CA ASP A 55 -22.20 -1.82 13.71
C ASP A 55 -21.65 -1.69 15.13
N VAL A 56 -20.35 -1.89 15.33
CA VAL A 56 -19.83 -2.14 16.69
C VAL A 56 -19.13 -0.91 17.29
N LYS A 57 -18.66 0.04 16.47
CA LYS A 57 -17.87 1.20 16.95
C LYS A 57 -18.33 2.51 16.30
N PRO A 58 -18.73 3.53 17.09
CA PRO A 58 -19.11 4.86 16.57
C PRO A 58 -18.06 5.51 15.66
N ARG A 59 -16.77 5.22 15.93
CA ARG A 59 -15.65 5.67 15.10
C ARG A 59 -15.73 5.17 13.65
N LEU A 60 -16.11 3.91 13.45
CA LEU A 60 -16.20 3.31 12.11
C LEU A 60 -17.40 3.86 11.33
N ILE A 61 -18.52 4.12 12.02
CA ILE A 61 -19.70 4.78 11.44
C ILE A 61 -19.30 6.17 10.91
N ARG A 62 -18.56 6.95 11.71
CA ARG A 62 -18.07 8.28 11.28
C ARG A 62 -17.15 8.20 10.06
N TRP A 63 -16.26 7.21 10.01
CA TRP A 63 -15.41 7.01 8.84
C TRP A 63 -16.22 6.63 7.59
N MET A 64 -17.26 5.81 7.73
CA MET A 64 -18.13 5.46 6.62
C MET A 64 -18.89 6.66 6.07
N LEU A 65 -19.39 7.54 6.94
CA LEU A 65 -20.06 8.78 6.52
C LEU A 65 -19.13 9.66 5.66
N ILE A 66 -17.86 9.76 6.05
CA ILE A 66 -16.85 10.49 5.26
C ILE A 66 -16.64 9.78 3.92
N LEU A 67 -16.48 8.46 3.92
CA LEU A 67 -16.25 7.68 2.70
C LEU A 67 -17.43 7.77 1.71
N GLN A 68 -18.67 7.81 2.20
CA GLN A 68 -19.89 7.94 1.38
C GLN A 68 -19.98 9.28 0.64
N GLU A 69 -19.31 10.31 1.13
CA GLU A 69 -19.30 11.63 0.48
C GLU A 69 -18.48 11.65 -0.81
N PHE A 70 -17.56 10.70 -0.97
CA PHE A 70 -16.67 10.62 -2.13
C PHE A 70 -17.12 9.53 -3.10
N ASN A 71 -16.92 9.79 -4.40
CA ASN A 71 -17.09 8.77 -5.44
C ASN A 71 -15.86 7.86 -5.50
N LEU A 72 -15.74 6.97 -4.51
CA LEU A 72 -14.58 6.08 -4.34
C LEU A 72 -14.71 4.83 -5.21
N GLU A 73 -13.72 4.60 -6.05
CA GLU A 73 -13.48 3.31 -6.70
C GLU A 73 -12.29 2.64 -6.03
N ILE A 74 -12.49 1.43 -5.50
CA ILE A 74 -11.42 0.69 -4.85
C ILE A 74 -10.86 -0.32 -5.85
N LYS A 75 -9.54 -0.29 -6.03
CA LYS A 75 -8.82 -1.26 -6.84
C LYS A 75 -7.86 -2.02 -5.95
N ASP A 76 -7.85 -3.34 -6.11
CA ASP A 76 -6.89 -4.18 -5.39
C ASP A 76 -5.48 -3.83 -5.88
N LYS A 77 -4.58 -3.61 -4.92
CA LYS A 77 -3.17 -3.33 -5.14
C LYS A 77 -2.49 -4.42 -5.98
N ARG A 78 -2.99 -5.66 -5.90
CA ARG A 78 -2.56 -6.79 -6.76
C ARG A 78 -2.64 -6.50 -8.26
N SER A 79 -3.52 -5.61 -8.71
CA SER A 79 -3.67 -5.27 -10.12
C SER A 79 -2.83 -4.07 -10.57
N ALA A 80 -2.28 -3.27 -9.64
CA ALA A 80 -1.58 -2.03 -9.97
C ALA A 80 -0.05 -2.13 -9.85
N GLU A 81 0.46 -3.04 -9.03
CA GLU A 81 1.90 -3.09 -8.70
C GLU A 81 2.65 -4.33 -9.21
N ASN A 82 1.95 -5.36 -9.69
CA ASN A 82 2.59 -6.62 -10.05
C ASN A 82 3.28 -6.62 -11.43
N ILE A 83 3.49 -5.46 -12.05
CA ILE A 83 4.33 -5.33 -13.24
C ILE A 83 5.69 -4.76 -12.83
N VAL A 84 5.70 -3.64 -12.10
CA VAL A 84 6.96 -2.96 -11.75
C VAL A 84 7.76 -3.74 -10.70
N VAL A 85 7.09 -4.36 -9.73
CA VAL A 85 7.74 -5.18 -8.69
C VAL A 85 8.20 -6.52 -9.25
N ASP A 86 7.42 -7.13 -10.14
CA ASP A 86 7.72 -8.44 -10.75
C ASP A 86 8.88 -8.35 -11.77
N HIS A 87 9.01 -7.22 -12.47
CA HIS A 87 10.19 -6.98 -13.31
C HIS A 87 11.47 -6.76 -12.50
N LEU A 88 11.40 -6.08 -11.36
CA LEU A 88 12.58 -5.82 -10.52
C LEU A 88 13.08 -7.08 -9.78
N SER A 89 12.18 -7.96 -9.35
CA SER A 89 12.55 -9.23 -8.70
C SER A 89 13.14 -10.23 -9.69
N HIS A 90 12.75 -10.19 -10.97
CA HIS A 90 13.31 -11.07 -12.02
C HIS A 90 14.67 -10.60 -12.55
N ILE A 91 14.93 -9.28 -12.54
CA ILE A 91 16.22 -8.72 -12.98
C ILE A 91 17.35 -9.03 -11.98
N GLN A 92 17.09 -9.07 -10.67
CA GLN A 92 18.12 -9.44 -9.68
C GLN A 92 18.54 -10.91 -9.76
N GLY A 93 17.76 -11.78 -10.40
CA GLY A 93 18.10 -13.20 -10.59
C GLY A 93 18.98 -13.50 -11.80
N ARG A 94 19.23 -12.52 -12.69
CA ARG A 94 20.06 -12.66 -13.90
C ARG A 94 21.28 -11.75 -13.83
N VAL A 95 22.04 -11.85 -12.75
CA VAL A 95 23.44 -11.44 -12.80
C VAL A 95 24.23 -12.71 -13.06
N ASP A 96 24.33 -13.09 -14.34
CA ASP A 96 25.42 -13.96 -14.74
C ASP A 96 26.71 -13.27 -14.27
N PRO A 97 27.58 -13.92 -13.49
CA PRO A 97 28.82 -13.32 -13.06
C PRO A 97 29.74 -13.24 -14.29
N MET A 98 29.56 -12.20 -15.10
CA MET A 98 30.59 -11.79 -16.04
C MET A 98 31.78 -11.32 -15.20
N PRO A 99 32.97 -11.94 -15.33
CA PRO A 99 34.15 -11.43 -14.67
C PRO A 99 34.43 -10.03 -15.23
N ILE A 100 34.41 -9.04 -14.33
CA ILE A 100 34.82 -7.67 -14.64
C ILE A 100 36.31 -7.75 -15.01
N ARG A 101 36.61 -7.60 -16.30
CA ARG A 101 37.98 -7.39 -16.77
C ARG A 101 38.35 -5.94 -16.47
N ASP A 102 39.16 -5.75 -15.44
CA ASP A 102 39.67 -4.45 -15.00
C ASP A 102 40.95 -4.08 -15.78
N ASP A 103 40.89 -4.20 -17.11
CA ASP A 103 42.01 -3.86 -18.00
C ASP A 103 41.82 -2.42 -18.52
N PHE A 104 42.18 -1.42 -17.71
CA PHE A 104 42.27 -0.02 -18.12
C PHE A 104 43.64 0.26 -18.80
N PRO A 105 43.70 0.70 -20.07
CA PRO A 105 44.95 0.76 -20.83
C PRO A 105 45.75 2.07 -20.72
N ASP A 106 45.45 2.98 -19.78
CA ASP A 106 46.00 4.35 -19.81
C ASP A 106 46.70 4.82 -18.51
N GLU A 107 47.40 3.93 -17.80
CA GLU A 107 48.23 4.33 -16.64
C GLU A 107 49.75 4.20 -16.88
N GLN A 108 50.21 4.52 -18.09
CA GLN A 108 51.65 4.70 -18.36
C GLN A 108 51.95 5.97 -19.19
N LEU A 109 51.49 7.13 -18.73
CA LEU A 109 52.02 8.43 -19.18
C LEU A 109 52.01 9.46 -18.03
N LEU A 110 52.95 9.35 -17.08
CA LEU A 110 53.94 10.39 -16.73
C LEU A 110 54.96 9.86 -15.71
#